data_AF-A0A7G9Z5Q9-F1
#
_entry.id   AF-A0A7G9Z5Q9-F1
#
_cell.length_a   1.000
_cell.length_b   1.000
_cell.length_c   1.000
_cell.angle_alpha   90.00
_cell.angle_beta   90.00
_cell.angle_gamma   90.00
#
_symmetry.space_group_name_H-M   'P 1'
#
loop_
_entity.id
_entity.type
_entity.pdbx_description
1 polymer ?
#
loop_
_entity_poly.entity_id
_entity_poly.type
_entity_poly.pdbx_seq_one_letter_code
_entity_poly.pdbx_strand_id
1 'polypeptide(L)'
;MKKMKTVTKGKVIVIAAIVLVFVFAAPMSYAASMGDNYNHIVVQPTPQKVLIGQNLEFDEFAAPPIVYRIVSGNVVNTYLADSNSRIYNVNWPMSGAYYVNYNSTTKNADAQLSVEAVNIPLELKVGTTTVSFIAVGTKLRVDTEGINLFDEDIVDLIIKGPDGQIKYDMLNNQQFTDIAVSELKKYGTDGLKTTGWEIGDYTFQIKTESAHACGLDAVSEKKRLKEVDHIMNLPLHRHHHPKKKMR
;
A
#
# COMPACT_ATOMS: atom_id res chain seq x y z
N MET A 1 -50.46 21.78 -1.31
CA MET A 1 -49.31 20.85 -1.43
C MET A 1 -48.03 21.67 -1.61
N LYS A 2 -47.20 21.75 -0.57
CA LYS A 2 -45.96 22.53 -0.56
C LYS A 2 -44.83 21.60 -1.03
N LYS A 3 -44.24 21.88 -2.20
CA LYS A 3 -43.13 21.07 -2.74
C LYS A 3 -41.90 21.26 -1.85
N MET A 4 -41.49 20.17 -1.20
CA MET A 4 -40.27 20.08 -0.40
C MET A 4 -39.08 19.98 -1.35
N LYS A 5 -38.20 20.99 -1.35
CA LYS A 5 -36.89 20.91 -2.02
C LYS A 5 -35.91 20.22 -1.08
N THR A 6 -35.55 18.99 -1.40
CA THR A 6 -34.47 18.26 -0.76
C THR A 6 -33.15 18.90 -1.18
N VAL A 7 -32.45 19.55 -0.24
CA VAL A 7 -31.07 20.04 -0.46
C VAL A 7 -30.13 18.92 -0.04
N THR A 8 -29.51 18.29 -1.03
CA THR A 8 -28.46 17.28 -0.85
C THR A 8 -27.22 17.96 -0.27
N LYS A 9 -26.84 17.61 0.96
CA LYS A 9 -25.60 18.06 1.60
C LYS A 9 -24.41 17.29 1.01
N GLY A 10 -23.88 17.76 -0.11
CA GLY A 10 -22.54 17.40 -0.56
C GLY A 10 -21.51 18.09 0.33
N LYS A 11 -20.79 17.33 1.16
CA LYS A 11 -19.58 17.82 1.84
C LYS A 11 -18.49 17.98 0.77
N VAL A 12 -18.34 19.18 0.25
CA VAL A 12 -17.16 19.55 -0.54
C VAL A 12 -16.03 19.77 0.46
N ILE A 13 -15.10 18.82 0.54
CA ILE A 13 -13.83 19.03 1.25
C ILE A 13 -12.95 19.85 0.30
N VAL A 14 -12.93 21.17 0.50
CA VAL A 14 -11.99 22.05 -0.18
C VAL A 14 -10.62 21.83 0.46
N ILE A 15 -9.78 20.99 -0.15
CA ILE A 15 -8.37 20.88 0.20
C ILE A 15 -7.69 22.10 -0.42
N ALA A 16 -7.45 23.14 0.38
CA ALA A 16 -6.58 24.24 -0.03
C ALA A 16 -5.13 23.78 0.06
N ALA A 17 -4.62 23.18 -1.03
CA ALA A 17 -3.20 22.91 -1.18
C ALA A 17 -2.49 24.22 -1.52
N ILE A 18 -1.92 24.89 -0.52
CA ILE A 18 -0.94 25.96 -0.75
C ILE A 18 0.40 25.27 -0.98
N VAL A 19 0.75 25.08 -2.26
CA VAL A 19 2.09 24.62 -2.66
C VAL A 19 3.00 25.83 -2.64
N LEU A 20 3.85 25.96 -1.62
CA LEU A 20 4.92 26.94 -1.59
C LEU A 20 6.11 26.37 -2.38
N VAL A 21 6.48 27.03 -3.48
CA VAL A 21 7.64 26.62 -4.29
C VAL A 21 8.91 27.12 -3.61
N PHE A 22 9.73 26.20 -3.12
CA PHE A 22 11.08 26.47 -2.64
C PHE A 22 12.08 25.87 -3.64
N VAL A 23 13.01 26.69 -4.15
CA VAL A 23 14.06 26.27 -5.07
C VAL A 23 15.34 26.08 -4.27
N PHE A 24 15.73 24.84 -4.02
CA PHE A 24 17.07 24.47 -3.56
C PHE A 24 17.54 23.23 -4.31
N ALA A 25 18.74 23.29 -4.88
CA ALA A 25 19.41 22.16 -5.52
C ALA A 25 20.29 21.46 -4.47
N ALA A 26 19.91 20.25 -4.08
CA ALA A 26 20.67 19.32 -3.25
C ALA A 26 20.23 17.87 -3.56
N PRO A 27 21.08 16.85 -3.36
CA PRO A 27 20.82 15.47 -3.77
C PRO A 27 19.54 14.91 -3.13
N MET A 28 18.76 14.19 -3.94
CA MET A 28 17.44 13.65 -3.62
C MET A 28 17.53 12.60 -2.51
N SER A 29 17.29 13.00 -1.26
CA SER A 29 16.85 12.08 -0.20
C SER A 29 15.40 12.42 0.09
N TYR A 30 14.46 11.64 -0.45
CA TYR A 30 13.04 11.78 -0.12
C TYR A 30 12.76 11.12 1.24
N ALA A 31 11.55 11.31 1.79
CA ALA A 31 11.08 10.36 2.81
C ALA A 31 11.28 8.96 2.26
N ALA A 32 12.09 8.17 2.95
CA ALA A 32 12.54 6.89 2.47
C ALA A 32 12.50 5.88 3.62
N SER A 33 11.96 4.71 3.30
CA SER A 33 12.28 3.51 4.06
C SER A 33 13.68 3.07 3.64
N MET A 34 14.53 2.74 4.60
CA MET A 34 15.80 2.06 4.34
C MET A 34 15.68 0.55 4.56
N GLY A 35 14.46 0.01 4.57
CA GLY A 35 14.18 -1.36 4.96
C GLY A 35 14.35 -1.58 6.46
N ASP A 36 14.09 -0.56 7.28
CA ASP A 36 14.23 -0.61 8.73
C ASP A 36 12.95 -0.11 9.44
N ASN A 37 13.09 0.24 10.72
CA ASN A 37 11.97 0.58 11.58
C ASN A 37 11.54 2.06 11.45
N TYR A 38 12.14 2.85 10.55
CA TYR A 38 11.87 4.28 10.44
C TYR A 38 11.62 4.76 9.00
N ASN A 39 10.72 5.72 8.88
CA ASN A 39 10.62 6.58 7.71
C ASN A 39 11.51 7.80 7.95
N HIS A 40 12.56 7.93 7.14
CA HIS A 40 13.60 8.94 7.30
C HIS A 40 13.17 10.26 6.70
N ILE A 41 13.00 11.28 7.54
CA ILE A 41 12.63 12.64 7.13
C ILE A 41 13.88 13.50 7.13
N VAL A 42 14.12 14.24 6.05
CA VAL A 42 15.28 15.15 5.90
C VAL A 42 14.85 16.60 5.67
N VAL A 43 15.79 17.53 5.76
CA VAL A 43 15.58 18.95 5.44
C VAL A 43 15.49 19.13 3.92
N GLN A 44 14.29 19.34 3.38
CA GLN A 44 14.10 19.58 1.95
C GLN A 44 12.74 20.23 1.63
N PRO A 45 12.64 20.92 0.48
CA PRO A 45 11.44 21.65 0.11
C PRO A 45 10.28 20.78 -0.38
N THR A 46 10.55 19.55 -0.83
CA THR A 46 9.50 18.67 -1.36
C THR A 46 8.71 18.02 -0.23
N PRO A 47 7.37 17.95 -0.31
CA PRO A 47 6.57 17.23 0.66
C PRO A 47 6.99 15.76 0.78
N GLN A 48 7.22 15.33 2.01
CA GLN A 48 7.66 13.99 2.38
C GLN A 48 6.48 13.17 2.88
N LYS A 49 6.25 11.99 2.29
CA LYS A 49 5.13 11.10 2.63
C LYS A 49 5.32 10.52 4.04
N VAL A 50 4.24 10.54 4.82
CA VAL A 50 4.14 9.91 6.14
C VAL A 50 2.85 9.09 6.19
N LEU A 51 2.98 7.78 6.39
CA LEU A 51 1.82 6.91 6.59
C LEU A 51 1.44 6.88 8.08
N ILE A 52 0.14 6.96 8.36
CA ILE A 52 -0.39 6.71 9.71
C ILE A 52 0.04 5.31 10.18
N GLY A 53 0.60 5.23 11.38
CA GLY A 53 1.14 4.02 12.00
C GLY A 53 2.66 3.88 11.91
N GLN A 54 3.34 4.69 11.08
CA GLN A 54 4.81 4.64 10.96
C GLN A 54 5.50 5.28 12.16
N ASN A 55 6.76 4.89 12.35
CA ASN A 55 7.75 5.64 13.11
C ASN A 55 8.55 6.52 12.16
N LEU A 56 8.94 7.71 12.62
CA LEU A 56 9.75 8.67 11.90
C LEU A 56 11.10 8.82 12.59
N GLU A 57 12.15 8.95 11.80
CA GLU A 57 13.46 9.44 12.23
C GLU A 57 13.79 10.69 11.43
N PHE A 58 14.20 11.75 12.11
CA PHE A 58 14.50 13.03 11.49
C PHE A 58 16.01 13.19 11.37
N ASP A 59 16.51 12.97 10.15
CA ASP A 59 17.93 13.01 9.83
C ASP A 59 18.37 14.44 9.49
N GLU A 60 19.60 14.77 9.88
CA GLU A 60 20.27 16.04 9.55
C GLU A 60 19.63 17.29 10.19
N PHE A 61 18.73 17.13 11.16
CA PHE A 61 18.21 18.24 11.96
C PHE A 61 19.18 18.60 13.09
N ALA A 62 19.45 19.90 13.27
CA ALA A 62 20.41 20.39 14.27
C ALA A 62 20.00 20.13 15.73
N ALA A 63 18.72 19.87 15.97
CA ALA A 63 18.15 19.50 17.26
C ALA A 63 16.87 18.68 17.02
N PRO A 64 16.38 17.93 18.03
CA PRO A 64 15.08 17.26 17.95
C PRO A 64 13.98 18.19 17.42
N PRO A 65 13.41 17.89 16.24
CA PRO A 65 12.50 18.82 15.60
C PRO A 65 11.10 18.82 16.21
N ILE A 66 10.35 19.87 15.91
CA ILE A 66 8.93 20.00 16.24
C ILE A 66 8.13 20.00 14.94
N VAL A 67 7.17 19.10 14.82
CA VAL A 67 6.22 19.07 13.70
C VAL A 67 5.00 19.90 14.07
N TYR A 68 4.67 20.87 13.23
CA TYR A 68 3.52 21.76 13.37
C TYR A 68 2.43 21.35 12.39
N ARG A 69 1.20 21.25 12.88
CA ARG A 69 0.02 21.13 12.03
C ARG A 69 -0.66 22.49 11.91
N ILE A 70 -0.88 22.92 10.68
CA ILE A 70 -1.52 24.19 10.34
C ILE A 70 -2.87 23.93 9.68
N VAL A 71 -3.91 24.60 10.18
CA VAL A 71 -5.25 24.60 9.60
C VAL A 71 -5.72 26.04 9.46
N SER A 72 -6.15 26.41 8.26
CA SER A 72 -6.60 27.78 7.95
C SER A 72 -5.59 28.86 8.39
N GLY A 73 -4.29 28.58 8.23
CA GLY A 73 -3.20 29.51 8.55
C GLY A 73 -2.78 29.54 10.03
N ASN A 74 -3.49 28.82 10.91
CA ASN A 74 -3.20 28.79 12.35
C ASN A 74 -2.56 27.45 12.74
N VAL A 75 -1.58 27.51 13.64
CA VAL A 75 -1.05 26.30 14.29
C VAL A 75 -2.13 25.74 15.21
N VAL A 76 -2.51 24.48 15.00
CA VAL A 76 -3.54 23.80 15.77
C VAL A 76 -3.01 22.63 16.60
N ASN A 77 -1.88 22.04 16.19
CA ASN A 77 -1.20 20.99 16.94
C ASN A 77 0.32 21.09 16.75
N THR A 78 1.06 20.57 17.72
CA THR A 78 2.50 20.32 17.62
C THR A 78 2.79 18.89 18.06
N TYR A 79 3.80 18.27 17.44
CA TYR A 79 4.29 16.94 17.77
C TYR A 79 5.80 17.03 17.93
N LEU A 80 6.29 16.61 19.09
CA LEU A 80 7.69 16.74 19.47
C LEU A 80 8.42 15.43 19.16
N ALA A 81 9.56 15.52 18.48
CA ALA A 81 10.49 14.41 18.43
C ALA A 81 11.16 14.19 19.80
N ASP A 82 11.56 12.96 20.07
CA ASP A 82 12.33 12.61 21.26
C ASP A 82 13.80 13.08 21.16
N SER A 83 14.62 12.77 22.17
CA SER A 83 16.04 13.15 22.18
C SER A 83 16.88 12.48 21.09
N ASN A 84 16.36 11.44 20.44
CA ASN A 84 16.99 10.76 19.31
C ASN A 84 16.43 11.26 17.98
N SER A 85 15.68 12.37 17.97
CA SER A 85 15.02 12.91 16.79
C SER A 85 14.01 11.93 16.18
N ARG A 86 13.21 11.24 17.00
CA ARG A 86 12.21 10.26 16.55
C ARG A 86 10.80 10.58 17.01
N ILE A 87 9.83 10.19 16.20
CA ILE A 87 8.41 10.16 16.56
C ILE A 87 7.86 8.76 16.28
N TYR A 88 7.22 8.14 17.25
CA TYR A 88 6.70 6.79 17.14
C TYR A 88 5.19 6.77 16.88
N ASN A 89 4.73 5.76 16.13
CA ASN A 89 3.32 5.46 15.90
C ASN A 89 2.50 6.70 15.51
N VAL A 90 2.85 7.31 14.37
CA VAL A 90 2.18 8.51 13.87
C VAL A 90 0.67 8.26 13.72
N ASN A 91 -0.14 8.95 14.51
CA ASN A 91 -1.59 8.90 14.44
C ASN A 91 -2.19 10.30 14.25
N TRP A 92 -1.65 11.03 13.27
CA TRP A 92 -2.03 12.41 13.02
C TRP A 92 -3.23 12.51 12.07
N PRO A 93 -4.07 13.55 12.16
CA PRO A 93 -5.14 13.78 11.19
C PRO A 93 -4.61 13.91 9.76
N MET A 94 -5.21 13.23 8.78
CA MET A 94 -4.82 13.40 7.36
C MET A 94 -5.08 14.82 6.80
N SER A 95 -5.86 15.64 7.52
CA SER A 95 -6.15 17.02 7.11
C SER A 95 -5.20 18.03 7.76
N GLY A 96 -4.96 19.14 7.07
CA GLY A 96 -4.05 20.19 7.49
C GLY A 96 -2.69 20.08 6.80
N ALA A 97 -1.90 21.14 6.90
CA ALA A 97 -0.54 21.16 6.40
C ALA A 97 0.43 20.86 7.54
N TYR A 98 1.38 19.96 7.32
CA TYR A 98 2.36 19.55 8.31
C TYR A 98 3.74 20.09 7.93
N TYR A 99 4.39 20.75 8.87
CA TYR A 99 5.68 21.40 8.67
C TYR A 99 6.62 21.11 9.83
N VAL A 100 7.88 20.83 9.53
CA VAL A 100 8.93 20.61 10.53
C VAL A 100 9.61 21.94 10.84
N ASN A 101 9.75 22.29 12.12
CA ASN A 101 10.36 23.53 12.60
C ASN A 101 9.79 24.80 11.95
N TYR A 102 8.46 24.88 11.87
CA TYR A 102 7.77 25.99 11.24
C TYR A 102 7.94 27.31 12.00
N ASN A 103 8.42 28.33 11.30
CA ASN A 103 8.49 29.70 11.80
C ASN A 103 7.27 30.50 11.33
N SER A 104 6.39 30.86 12.26
CA SER A 104 5.15 31.58 11.95
C SER A 104 5.34 33.01 11.42
N THR A 105 6.49 33.62 11.67
CA THR A 105 6.83 34.99 11.26
C THR A 105 7.33 35.02 9.82
N THR A 106 8.30 34.17 9.51
CA THR A 106 8.88 34.09 8.15
C THR A 106 8.10 33.17 7.23
N LYS A 107 7.16 32.37 7.76
CA LYS A 107 6.38 31.34 7.04
C LYS A 107 7.26 30.27 6.39
N ASN A 108 8.46 30.05 6.95
CA ASN A 108 9.39 29.02 6.50
C ASN A 108 9.32 27.78 7.41
N ALA A 109 9.75 26.65 6.87
CA ALA A 109 9.90 25.38 7.56
C ALA A 109 11.08 24.62 6.96
N ASP A 110 11.66 23.70 7.75
CA ASP A 110 12.79 22.88 7.31
C ASP A 110 12.34 21.75 6.37
N ALA A 111 11.11 21.25 6.58
CA ALA A 111 10.49 20.25 5.72
C ALA A 111 8.96 20.36 5.74
N GLN A 112 8.31 19.87 4.69
CA GLN A 112 6.87 19.68 4.63
C GLN A 112 6.53 18.19 4.63
N LEU A 113 5.49 17.79 5.35
CA LEU A 113 5.02 16.40 5.42
C LEU A 113 3.62 16.26 4.80
N SER A 114 3.38 15.13 4.14
CA SER A 114 2.08 14.71 3.63
C SER A 114 1.62 13.48 4.40
N VAL A 115 0.59 13.63 5.23
CA VAL A 115 0.06 12.56 6.08
C VAL A 115 -1.07 11.84 5.36
N GLU A 116 -0.96 10.53 5.19
CA GLU A 116 -1.96 9.71 4.53
C GLU A 116 -2.23 8.40 5.29
N ALA A 117 -3.39 7.80 5.04
CA ALA A 117 -3.70 6.47 5.54
C ALA A 117 -2.92 5.42 4.74
N VAL A 118 -2.58 4.32 5.40
CA VAL A 118 -2.01 3.14 4.73
C VAL A 118 -3.03 2.55 3.75
N ASN A 119 -2.55 2.21 2.56
CA ASN A 119 -3.31 1.52 1.53
C ASN A 119 -2.49 0.33 1.00
N ILE A 120 -2.97 -0.89 1.28
CA ILE A 120 -2.36 -2.14 0.80
C ILE A 120 -3.43 -2.91 0.00
N PRO A 121 -3.76 -2.46 -1.22
CA PRO A 121 -4.73 -3.13 -2.07
C PRO A 121 -4.18 -4.47 -2.54
N LEU A 122 -5.08 -5.43 -2.74
CA LEU A 122 -4.76 -6.77 -3.22
C LEU A 122 -5.92 -7.26 -4.09
N GLU A 123 -5.66 -7.49 -5.37
CA GLU A 123 -6.56 -8.20 -6.28
C GLU A 123 -5.83 -9.37 -6.94
N LEU A 124 -6.59 -10.41 -7.28
CA LEU A 124 -6.06 -11.58 -7.99
C LEU A 124 -6.58 -11.53 -9.41
N LYS A 125 -5.69 -11.47 -10.40
CA LYS A 125 -6.06 -11.27 -11.81
C LYS A 125 -5.47 -12.32 -12.75
N VAL A 126 -6.20 -12.64 -13.82
CA VAL A 126 -5.64 -13.28 -15.02
C VAL A 126 -5.76 -12.27 -16.16
N GLY A 127 -4.61 -11.85 -16.70
CA GLY A 127 -4.57 -10.69 -17.59
C GLY A 127 -5.06 -9.44 -16.85
N THR A 128 -6.19 -8.89 -17.27
CA THR A 128 -6.84 -7.72 -16.65
C THR A 128 -8.08 -8.08 -15.83
N THR A 129 -8.48 -9.36 -15.80
CA THR A 129 -9.74 -9.80 -15.19
C THR A 129 -9.48 -10.28 -13.77
N THR A 130 -10.21 -9.74 -12.80
CA THR A 130 -10.21 -10.21 -11.41
C THR A 130 -10.88 -11.59 -11.33
N VAL A 131 -10.21 -12.53 -10.67
CA VAL A 131 -10.63 -13.93 -10.58
C VAL A 131 -10.76 -14.39 -9.14
N SER A 132 -11.64 -15.37 -8.93
CA SER A 132 -11.75 -16.15 -7.69
C SER A 132 -11.51 -17.64 -7.93
N PHE A 133 -11.19 -18.03 -9.16
CA PHE A 133 -10.79 -19.38 -9.53
C PHE A 133 -9.82 -19.36 -10.71
N ILE A 134 -8.94 -20.37 -10.79
CA ILE A 134 -8.04 -20.61 -11.91
C ILE A 134 -7.88 -22.11 -12.16
N ALA A 135 -7.56 -22.49 -13.40
CA ALA A 135 -7.10 -23.84 -13.68
C ALA A 135 -5.64 -24.02 -13.23
N VAL A 136 -5.25 -25.25 -12.86
CA VAL A 136 -3.86 -25.57 -12.50
C VAL A 136 -2.86 -25.02 -13.51
N GLY A 137 -1.79 -24.39 -13.01
CA GLY A 137 -0.71 -23.81 -13.81
C GLY A 137 -1.07 -22.51 -14.54
N THR A 138 -2.25 -21.95 -14.29
CA THR A 138 -2.63 -20.63 -14.83
C THR A 138 -1.81 -19.55 -14.14
N LYS A 139 -1.12 -18.76 -14.95
CA LYS A 139 -0.39 -17.58 -14.47
C LYS A 139 -1.34 -16.58 -13.78
N LEU A 140 -1.05 -16.24 -12.53
CA LEU A 140 -1.89 -15.40 -11.68
C LEU A 140 -1.18 -14.09 -11.33
N ARG A 141 -1.79 -12.94 -11.57
CA ARG A 141 -1.25 -11.63 -11.15
C ARG A 141 -1.74 -11.30 -9.75
N VAL A 142 -0.82 -10.88 -8.89
CA VAL A 142 -1.09 -10.28 -7.58
C VAL A 142 -1.07 -8.77 -7.78
N ASP A 143 -2.22 -8.20 -8.06
CA ASP A 143 -2.33 -6.79 -8.39
C ASP A 143 -2.43 -5.95 -7.12
N THR A 144 -1.46 -5.04 -6.97
CA THR A 144 -1.31 -4.11 -5.85
C THR A 144 -1.38 -2.66 -6.31
N GLU A 145 -2.05 -2.38 -7.43
CA GLU A 145 -2.24 -1.01 -7.93
C GLU A 145 -2.79 -0.08 -6.84
N GLY A 146 -2.10 1.04 -6.61
CA GLY A 146 -2.44 2.02 -5.56
C GLY A 146 -1.79 1.75 -4.20
N ILE A 147 -0.96 0.71 -4.05
CA ILE A 147 -0.15 0.51 -2.84
C ILE A 147 0.72 1.74 -2.57
N ASN A 148 0.69 2.22 -1.32
CA ASN A 148 1.43 3.42 -0.92
C ASN A 148 2.55 3.17 0.09
N LEU A 149 2.94 1.91 0.31
CA LEU A 149 4.18 1.55 0.99
C LEU A 149 5.41 2.03 0.18
N PHE A 150 6.57 2.14 0.83
CA PHE A 150 7.83 2.38 0.13
C PHE A 150 8.30 1.12 -0.58
N ASP A 151 9.10 1.26 -1.63
CA ASP A 151 9.54 0.11 -2.44
C ASP A 151 10.53 -0.79 -1.69
N GLU A 152 11.21 -0.21 -0.71
CA GLU A 152 12.17 -0.81 0.21
C GLU A 152 11.51 -1.45 1.45
N ASP A 153 10.25 -1.13 1.74
CA ASP A 153 9.53 -1.75 2.85
C ASP A 153 9.46 -3.26 2.64
N ILE A 154 9.65 -4.03 3.71
CA ILE A 154 9.58 -5.49 3.68
C ILE A 154 8.17 -5.96 4.06
N VAL A 155 7.67 -6.90 3.28
CA VAL A 155 6.34 -7.50 3.41
C VAL A 155 6.39 -9.01 3.23
N ASP A 156 5.38 -9.67 3.77
CA ASP A 156 5.00 -11.04 3.45
C ASP A 156 3.79 -11.03 2.53
N LEU A 157 3.89 -11.70 1.38
CA LEU A 157 2.74 -12.20 0.63
C LEU A 157 2.32 -13.55 1.24
N ILE A 158 1.40 -13.53 2.19
CA ILE A 158 0.90 -14.72 2.86
C ILE A 158 -0.04 -15.48 1.92
N ILE A 159 0.46 -16.59 1.36
CA ILE A 159 -0.32 -17.54 0.56
C ILE A 159 -0.54 -18.80 1.40
N LYS A 160 -1.80 -19.13 1.69
CA LYS A 160 -2.18 -20.39 2.37
C LYS A 160 -3.01 -21.24 1.44
N GLY A 161 -2.53 -22.43 1.11
CA GLY A 161 -3.23 -23.45 0.34
C GLY A 161 -3.66 -24.64 1.21
N PRO A 162 -4.04 -25.77 0.59
CA PRO A 162 -4.44 -27.00 1.27
C PRO A 162 -3.42 -27.53 2.28
N ASP A 163 -2.13 -27.47 1.93
CA ASP A 163 -1.02 -27.96 2.77
C ASP A 163 -0.49 -26.94 3.79
N GLY A 164 -1.12 -25.77 3.88
CA GLY A 164 -0.70 -24.67 4.74
C GLY A 164 -0.03 -23.53 3.98
N GLN A 165 0.84 -22.79 4.67
CA GLN A 165 1.45 -21.59 4.10
C GLN A 165 2.61 -21.93 3.16
N ILE A 166 2.58 -21.34 1.97
CA ILE A 166 3.68 -21.39 1.01
C ILE A 166 4.54 -20.15 1.28
N LYS A 167 5.74 -20.35 1.84
CA LYS A 167 6.71 -19.26 2.06
C LYS A 167 7.69 -19.12 0.90
N TYR A 168 8.10 -20.25 0.33
CA TYR A 168 8.95 -20.32 -0.85
C TYR A 168 8.45 -21.47 -1.71
N ASP A 169 8.14 -21.17 -2.97
CA ASP A 169 7.79 -22.15 -3.98
C ASP A 169 9.07 -22.60 -4.70
N MET A 170 9.59 -23.76 -4.29
CA MET A 170 10.82 -24.33 -4.85
C MET A 170 10.70 -24.67 -6.34
N LEU A 171 9.51 -25.09 -6.80
CA LEU A 171 9.31 -25.53 -8.17
C LEU A 171 9.33 -24.32 -9.12
N ASN A 172 8.69 -23.23 -8.70
CA ASN A 172 8.61 -22.01 -9.50
C ASN A 172 9.73 -21.00 -9.18
N ASN A 173 10.56 -21.27 -8.17
CA ASN A 173 11.59 -20.39 -7.63
C ASN A 173 11.03 -19.00 -7.26
N GLN A 174 10.02 -18.98 -6.38
CA GLN A 174 9.34 -17.75 -5.97
C GLN A 174 9.30 -17.63 -4.44
N GLN A 175 9.73 -16.49 -3.92
CA GLN A 175 9.77 -16.20 -2.48
C GLN A 175 8.60 -15.30 -2.09
N PHE A 176 7.87 -15.67 -1.04
CA PHE A 176 6.68 -14.96 -0.62
C PHE A 176 6.79 -14.30 0.75
N THR A 177 7.85 -14.58 1.50
CA THR A 177 8.12 -13.94 2.79
C THR A 177 9.40 -13.12 2.76
N ASP A 178 9.48 -12.09 3.59
CA ASP A 178 10.63 -11.20 3.70
C ASP A 178 11.04 -10.58 2.34
N ILE A 179 10.05 -10.14 1.55
CA ILE A 179 10.29 -9.53 0.23
C ILE A 179 10.07 -8.02 0.29
N ALA A 180 10.86 -7.28 -0.48
CA ALA A 180 10.61 -5.85 -0.66
C ALA A 180 9.31 -5.62 -1.43
N VAL A 181 8.62 -4.51 -1.18
CA VAL A 181 7.42 -4.10 -1.94
C VAL A 181 7.72 -4.01 -3.44
N SER A 182 8.92 -3.59 -3.84
CA SER A 182 9.38 -3.62 -5.23
C SER A 182 9.37 -5.03 -5.85
N GLU A 183 9.68 -6.08 -5.08
CA GLU A 183 9.58 -7.47 -5.50
C GLU A 183 8.12 -7.93 -5.56
N LEU A 184 7.31 -7.59 -4.55
CA LEU A 184 5.86 -7.86 -4.55
C LEU A 184 5.19 -7.29 -5.81
N LYS A 185 5.54 -6.06 -6.22
CA LYS A 185 5.02 -5.42 -7.44
C LYS A 185 5.33 -6.20 -8.70
N LYS A 186 6.42 -6.98 -8.74
CA LYS A 186 6.73 -7.87 -9.88
C LYS A 186 5.71 -8.99 -10.02
N TYR A 187 5.08 -9.46 -8.94
CA TYR A 187 3.96 -10.40 -9.06
C TYR A 187 2.72 -9.78 -9.68
N GLY A 188 2.58 -8.46 -9.61
CA GLY A 188 1.57 -7.70 -10.31
C GLY A 188 1.87 -7.52 -11.80
N THR A 189 3.13 -7.34 -12.21
CA THR A 189 3.51 -7.16 -13.62
C THR A 189 3.74 -8.49 -14.34
N ASP A 190 4.55 -9.34 -13.71
CA ASP A 190 5.12 -10.54 -14.30
C ASP A 190 4.31 -11.76 -13.93
N GLY A 191 3.40 -11.69 -12.96
CA GLY A 191 2.55 -12.78 -12.51
C GLY A 191 3.29 -13.89 -11.74
N LEU A 192 2.57 -14.51 -10.81
CA LEU A 192 2.91 -15.77 -10.18
C LEU A 192 2.73 -16.94 -11.16
N LYS A 193 3.63 -17.92 -11.05
CA LYS A 193 3.42 -19.25 -11.63
C LYS A 193 2.78 -20.12 -10.55
N THR A 194 1.75 -20.88 -10.93
CA THR A 194 1.08 -21.83 -10.03
C THR A 194 1.29 -23.28 -10.47
N THR A 195 2.30 -23.54 -11.30
CA THR A 195 2.63 -24.90 -11.72
C THR A 195 2.95 -25.74 -10.49
N GLY A 196 2.33 -26.91 -10.37
CA GLY A 196 2.54 -27.81 -9.23
C GLY A 196 1.80 -27.40 -7.95
N TRP A 197 0.99 -26.35 -7.98
CA TRP A 197 0.06 -26.06 -6.89
C TRP A 197 -1.05 -27.11 -6.87
N GLU A 198 -1.49 -27.48 -5.66
CA GLU A 198 -2.56 -28.45 -5.47
C GLU A 198 -3.93 -27.87 -5.84
N ILE A 199 -4.84 -28.75 -6.25
CA ILE A 199 -6.24 -28.37 -6.43
C ILE A 199 -6.85 -28.10 -5.05
N GLY A 200 -7.41 -26.91 -4.86
CA GLY A 200 -8.02 -26.57 -3.58
C GLY A 200 -8.28 -25.09 -3.40
N ASP A 201 -8.62 -24.73 -2.17
CA ASP A 201 -8.89 -23.36 -1.77
C ASP A 201 -7.62 -22.71 -1.23
N TYR A 202 -7.35 -21.51 -1.73
CA TYR A 202 -6.21 -20.68 -1.37
C TYR A 202 -6.68 -19.35 -0.77
N THR A 203 -5.87 -18.78 0.12
CA THR A 203 -6.02 -17.40 0.57
C THR A 203 -4.74 -16.61 0.38
N PHE A 204 -4.90 -15.34 0.03
CA PHE A 204 -3.83 -14.37 -0.19
C PHE A 204 -4.04 -13.17 0.73
N GLN A 205 -2.95 -12.69 1.33
CA GLN A 205 -2.94 -11.49 2.15
C GLN A 205 -1.53 -10.90 2.14
N ILE A 206 -1.40 -9.58 2.13
CA ILE A 206 -0.11 -8.90 2.29
C ILE A 206 -0.01 -8.41 3.72
N LYS A 207 1.13 -8.61 4.38
CA LYS A 207 1.41 -8.10 5.72
C LYS A 207 2.77 -7.41 5.75
N THR A 208 2.88 -6.28 6.42
CA THR A 208 4.18 -5.62 6.63
C THR A 208 4.99 -6.33 7.71
N GLU A 209 6.31 -6.37 7.52
CA GLU A 209 7.26 -6.73 8.58
C GLU A 209 7.66 -5.45 9.30
N SER A 210 7.04 -5.16 10.45
CA SER A 210 7.10 -3.83 11.08
C SER A 210 8.52 -3.32 11.34
N ALA A 211 9.45 -4.20 11.72
CA ALA A 211 10.85 -3.86 11.95
C ALA A 211 11.60 -3.38 10.68
N HIS A 212 11.01 -3.61 9.50
CA HIS A 212 11.56 -3.34 8.17
C HIS A 212 10.55 -2.61 7.26
N ALA A 213 9.50 -2.03 7.85
CA ALA A 213 8.45 -1.31 7.15
C ALA A 213 8.11 0.01 7.87
N CYS A 214 9.14 0.73 8.30
CA CYS A 214 9.02 1.98 9.06
C CYS A 214 8.20 1.82 10.36
N GLY A 215 8.28 0.66 11.02
CA GLY A 215 7.50 0.37 12.22
C GLY A 215 6.03 0.03 11.98
N LEU A 216 5.60 -0.01 10.72
CA LEU A 216 4.20 -0.17 10.37
C LEU A 216 3.75 -1.63 10.54
N ASP A 217 2.72 -1.87 11.34
CA ASP A 217 2.00 -3.15 11.44
C ASP A 217 0.67 -3.03 10.70
N ALA A 218 0.66 -3.38 9.43
CA ALA A 218 -0.47 -3.26 8.53
C ALA A 218 -0.68 -4.55 7.74
N VAL A 219 -1.93 -4.78 7.36
CA VAL A 219 -2.35 -5.98 6.66
C VAL A 219 -3.40 -5.62 5.60
N SER A 220 -3.32 -6.25 4.43
CA SER A 220 -4.35 -6.12 3.40
C SER A 220 -5.62 -6.88 3.77
N GLU A 221 -6.70 -6.59 3.06
CA GLU A 221 -7.85 -7.49 3.00
C GLU A 221 -7.42 -8.87 2.47
N LYS A 222 -8.08 -9.92 2.98
CA LYS A 222 -7.82 -11.30 2.57
C LYS A 222 -8.59 -11.64 1.29
N LYS A 223 -7.91 -12.18 0.29
CA LYS A 223 -8.52 -12.68 -0.96
C LYS A 223 -8.54 -14.20 -0.99
N ARG A 224 -9.54 -14.75 -1.68
CA ARG A 224 -9.73 -16.19 -1.87
C ARG A 224 -9.58 -16.54 -3.34
N LEU A 225 -8.99 -17.69 -3.60
CA LEU A 225 -8.82 -18.26 -4.92
C LEU A 225 -9.07 -19.76 -4.85
N LYS A 226 -9.74 -20.31 -5.85
CA LYS A 226 -9.89 -21.75 -6.00
C LYS A 226 -9.10 -22.25 -7.20
N GLU A 227 -8.18 -23.17 -6.97
CA GLU A 227 -7.47 -23.86 -8.04
C GLU A 227 -8.24 -25.13 -8.41
N VAL A 228 -8.48 -25.34 -9.71
CA VAL A 228 -9.30 -26.45 -10.23
C VAL A 228 -8.57 -27.17 -11.35
N ASP A 229 -8.98 -28.42 -11.60
CA ASP A 229 -8.48 -29.16 -12.76
C ASP A 229 -8.82 -28.44 -14.08
N HIS A 230 -7.90 -28.48 -15.02
CA HIS A 230 -8.01 -27.86 -16.34
C HIS A 230 -9.25 -28.31 -17.12
N ILE A 231 -9.69 -29.56 -16.90
CA ILE A 231 -10.86 -30.14 -17.57
C ILE A 231 -12.18 -29.50 -17.11
N MET A 232 -12.23 -28.91 -15.91
CA MET A 232 -13.45 -28.31 -15.35
C MET A 232 -13.66 -26.85 -15.77
N ASN A 233 -12.72 -26.24 -16.51
CA ASN A 233 -12.78 -24.84 -16.94
C ASN A 233 -13.45 -24.63 -18.32
N LEU A 234 -14.01 -25.69 -18.92
CA LEU A 234 -14.83 -25.57 -20.13
C LEU A 234 -16.29 -25.30 -19.74
N PRO A 235 -16.96 -24.29 -20.34
CA PRO A 235 -18.40 -24.19 -20.20
C PRO A 235 -19.02 -25.46 -20.77
N LEU A 236 -19.79 -26.17 -19.95
CA LEU A 236 -20.58 -27.33 -20.34
C LEU A 236 -21.55 -26.93 -21.48
N HIS A 237 -21.10 -27.07 -22.72
CA HIS A 237 -21.95 -27.17 -23.90
C HIS A 237 -21.70 -28.52 -24.57
N ARG A 238 -22.16 -29.58 -23.90
CA ARG A 238 -22.46 -30.84 -24.59
C ARG A 238 -23.96 -30.87 -24.89
N HIS A 239 -24.37 -30.27 -26.01
CA HIS A 239 -25.59 -30.72 -26.66
C HIS A 239 -25.28 -32.02 -27.40
N HIS A 240 -25.68 -33.12 -26.76
CA HIS A 240 -25.78 -34.44 -27.37
C HIS A 240 -26.90 -34.37 -28.43
N HIS A 241 -26.53 -34.26 -29.72
CA HIS A 241 -27.46 -34.58 -30.80
C HIS A 241 -27.40 -36.09 -31.04
N PRO A 242 -28.50 -36.84 -30.83
CA PRO A 242 -28.53 -38.24 -31.24
C PRO A 242 -28.57 -38.31 -32.77
N LYS A 243 -27.62 -39.05 -33.35
CA LYS A 243 -27.68 -39.47 -34.75
C LYS A 243 -28.96 -40.28 -34.96
N LYS A 244 -29.96 -39.70 -35.62
CA LYS A 244 -31.08 -40.48 -36.18
C LYS A 244 -30.53 -41.31 -37.34
N LYS A 245 -30.51 -42.62 -37.14
CA LYS A 245 -30.39 -43.61 -38.21
C LYS A 245 -31.66 -43.57 -39.09
N MET A 246 -31.40 -43.64 -40.39
CA MET A 246 -32.21 -44.09 -41.54
C MET A 246 -33.65 -44.57 -41.28
N ARG A 247 -34.58 -44.06 -42.09
CA ARG A 247 -35.25 -44.82 -43.16
C ARG A 247 -35.55 -43.90 -44.32
#